data_AF-A0A932L692-F1
#
_entry.id   AF-A0A932L692-F1
#
_cell.length_a   1.000
_cell.length_b   1.000
_cell.length_c   1.000
_cell.angle_alpha   90.00
_cell.angle_beta   90.00
_cell.angle_gamma   90.00
#
_symmetry.space_group_name_H-M   'P 1'
#
loop_
_entity.id
_entity.type
_entity.pdbx_description
1 polymer ?
#
loop_
_entity_poly.entity_id
_entity_poly.type
_entity_poly.pdbx_seq_one_letter_code
_entity_poly.pdbx_strand_id
1 'polypeptide(L)'
;MQVPSSGPAEIALELQRWINPREHGYYSGDHHIHAAGCAHYTSPTEGVTPEDMFRQVQGEGLNVGCVLTWGPCYEFQRQFFSPQVKDISQPLTILKYDLEISGFGSQALGHVCLLNLRDQTFPGSQGTKTAGWPTWTTPVLRWAKEQGGVTGYAHSASGLAVNPQGASQRLMQSLDAGGDGVLSKQEGSAGLLPESFELTDANRDGLISIDELVASHDRVADRLPNLAIPEMNGVGAMEVAVSTAAGVCDFISAMDTARVAEWNCWYHLLNCGFPLKVSGETDFPCMSSTRVGQGRVYVKLGNVDRVDFTDWCRGIAEGRSYVSDGYAHALDFKVNDAEPGGEVSLNAAGQVDVQAKVAFAPETPQSAAQGLVVPPAGRRVVGDTVELHGPRFGNRLAGGSRRVEIIVNGHPVTQQDVPADGDIHELQFSIPIAHSSWVALRQFPQLHTNPVNVVVAGKPIRASRASALWCIGMIEQLWRARSGRIAEAERAAAEQAFRQAIDRYRQIAEQSHDKES
;
A
#
# COMPACT_ATOMS: atom_id res chain seq x y z
N MET A 1 -19.99 -12.01 -35.98
CA MET A 1 -19.60 -13.42 -36.12
C MET A 1 -20.86 -14.27 -36.11
N GLN A 2 -21.02 -15.21 -37.05
CA GLN A 2 -22.19 -16.11 -37.07
C GLN A 2 -21.73 -17.50 -36.59
N VAL A 3 -22.37 -18.00 -35.53
CA VAL A 3 -22.12 -19.33 -34.97
C VAL A 3 -23.24 -20.27 -35.45
N PRO A 4 -22.92 -21.44 -36.04
CA PRO A 4 -23.91 -22.43 -36.46
C PRO A 4 -24.87 -22.82 -35.33
N SER A 5 -26.14 -23.06 -35.67
CA SER A 5 -27.18 -23.49 -34.72
C SER A 5 -27.07 -24.96 -34.29
N SER A 6 -26.16 -25.72 -34.88
CA SER A 6 -25.91 -27.12 -34.53
C SER A 6 -24.44 -27.48 -34.77
N GLY A 7 -23.90 -28.36 -33.91
CA GLY A 7 -22.51 -28.81 -33.94
C GLY A 7 -21.53 -27.86 -33.22
N PRO A 8 -20.32 -28.34 -32.89
CA PRO A 8 -19.26 -27.49 -32.37
C PRO A 8 -18.76 -26.55 -33.49
N ALA A 9 -18.48 -25.30 -33.12
CA ALA A 9 -17.86 -24.33 -34.00
C ALA A 9 -16.55 -23.87 -33.37
N GLU A 10 -15.48 -23.92 -34.15
CA GLU A 10 -14.19 -23.36 -33.76
C GLU A 10 -14.07 -21.94 -34.30
N ILE A 11 -13.65 -21.04 -33.43
CA ILE A 11 -13.44 -19.64 -33.76
C ILE A 11 -12.00 -19.30 -33.40
N ALA A 12 -11.25 -18.77 -34.36
CA ALA A 12 -9.95 -18.18 -34.11
C ALA A 12 -10.14 -16.75 -33.59
N LEU A 13 -9.59 -16.48 -32.41
CA LEU A 13 -9.49 -15.13 -31.83
C LEU A 13 -8.02 -14.80 -31.65
N GLU A 14 -7.56 -13.72 -32.27
CA GLU A 14 -6.22 -13.19 -32.07
C GLU A 14 -6.27 -12.03 -31.07
N LEU A 15 -5.72 -12.26 -29.88
CA LEU A 15 -5.68 -11.23 -28.84
C LEU A 15 -4.44 -10.37 -29.02
N GLN A 16 -4.64 -9.06 -29.22
CA GLN A 16 -3.57 -8.08 -29.24
C GLN A 16 -3.50 -7.37 -27.90
N ARG A 17 -2.32 -7.34 -27.29
CA ARG A 17 -2.09 -6.53 -26.09
C ARG A 17 -1.96 -5.08 -26.52
N TRP A 18 -2.70 -4.19 -25.87
CA TRP A 18 -2.56 -2.75 -26.08
C TRP A 18 -1.20 -2.23 -25.58
N ILE A 19 -0.60 -2.93 -24.59
CA ILE A 19 0.71 -2.61 -24.04
C ILE A 19 1.42 -3.86 -23.53
N ASN A 20 2.76 -3.86 -23.60
CA ASN A 20 3.60 -4.93 -23.06
C ASN A 20 4.73 -4.35 -22.20
N PRO A 21 4.53 -4.18 -20.88
CA PRO A 21 5.55 -3.62 -19.98
C PRO A 21 6.89 -4.37 -19.96
N ARG A 22 6.93 -5.63 -20.41
CA ARG A 22 8.18 -6.41 -20.50
C ARG A 22 9.15 -5.87 -21.54
N GLU A 23 8.66 -5.19 -22.59
CA GLU A 23 9.53 -4.48 -23.55
C GLU A 23 10.31 -3.32 -22.90
N HIS A 24 9.85 -2.90 -21.72
CA HIS A 24 10.48 -1.90 -20.87
C HIS A 24 11.17 -2.53 -19.63
N GLY A 25 11.30 -3.86 -19.60
CA GLY A 25 11.93 -4.61 -18.53
C GLY A 25 11.09 -4.78 -17.27
N TYR A 26 9.78 -4.48 -17.32
CA TYR A 26 8.86 -4.63 -16.19
C TYR A 26 8.07 -5.94 -16.26
N TYR A 27 8.03 -6.66 -15.13
CA TYR A 27 7.32 -7.93 -14.97
C TYR A 27 6.25 -7.79 -13.91
N SER A 28 5.00 -8.01 -14.32
CA SER A 28 3.83 -7.87 -13.48
C SER A 28 3.68 -9.02 -12.49
N GLY A 29 3.15 -8.75 -11.31
CA GLY A 29 2.71 -9.80 -10.43
C GLY A 29 1.68 -9.33 -9.42
N ASP A 30 1.12 -10.33 -8.76
CA ASP A 30 0.21 -10.18 -7.64
C ASP A 30 0.77 -11.04 -6.51
N HIS A 31 1.31 -10.39 -5.48
CA HIS A 31 1.98 -11.07 -4.38
C HIS A 31 1.00 -11.59 -3.32
N HIS A 32 -0.30 -11.30 -3.44
CA HIS A 32 -1.31 -11.69 -2.45
C HIS A 32 -2.57 -12.22 -3.12
N ILE A 33 -2.58 -13.53 -3.33
CA ILE A 33 -3.76 -14.27 -3.75
C ILE A 33 -3.91 -15.52 -2.88
N HIS A 34 -5.12 -16.04 -2.77
CA HIS A 34 -5.45 -17.22 -2.00
C HIS A 34 -6.10 -18.27 -2.88
N ALA A 35 -5.71 -19.54 -2.69
CA ALA A 35 -6.38 -20.67 -3.32
C ALA A 35 -7.74 -20.99 -2.68
N ALA A 36 -7.98 -20.52 -1.45
CA ALA A 36 -9.23 -20.68 -0.71
C ALA A 36 -9.67 -19.32 -0.14
N GLY A 37 -10.92 -18.93 -0.38
CA GLY A 37 -11.44 -17.60 -0.04
C GLY A 37 -12.27 -17.53 1.24
N CYS A 38 -12.36 -16.33 1.81
CA CYS A 38 -13.16 -15.96 2.98
C CYS A 38 -14.67 -16.25 2.83
N ALA A 39 -15.22 -16.04 1.63
CA ALA A 39 -16.66 -16.10 1.35
C ALA A 39 -17.07 -17.11 0.26
N HIS A 40 -16.11 -17.64 -0.52
CA HIS A 40 -16.41 -18.58 -1.62
C HIS A 40 -16.32 -20.05 -1.19
N TYR A 41 -15.37 -20.38 -0.31
CA TYR A 41 -14.97 -21.77 -0.05
C TYR A 41 -14.47 -21.93 1.38
N THR A 42 -15.34 -21.76 2.38
CA THR A 42 -15.00 -22.24 3.73
C THR A 42 -14.74 -23.75 3.74
N SER A 43 -15.26 -24.49 2.74
CA SER A 43 -14.62 -25.64 2.06
C SER A 43 -15.52 -26.18 0.92
N PRO A 44 -15.03 -26.53 -0.29
CA PRO A 44 -15.61 -27.72 -0.94
C PRO A 44 -14.81 -28.98 -0.60
N THR A 45 -13.48 -28.87 -0.61
CA THR A 45 -12.52 -29.60 0.24
C THR A 45 -11.19 -28.83 0.22
N GLU A 46 -11.29 -27.51 0.47
CA GLU A 46 -10.21 -26.59 0.87
C GLU A 46 -9.43 -25.84 -0.22
N GLY A 47 -10.07 -25.54 -1.35
CA GLY A 47 -9.63 -24.52 -2.32
C GLY A 47 -9.46 -25.03 -3.74
N VAL A 48 -8.86 -24.20 -4.60
CA VAL A 48 -8.43 -24.60 -5.96
C VAL A 48 -7.02 -25.19 -5.94
N THR A 49 -6.69 -25.99 -6.95
CA THR A 49 -5.35 -26.57 -7.10
C THR A 49 -4.33 -25.55 -7.63
N PRO A 50 -3.01 -25.79 -7.48
CA PRO A 50 -1.99 -24.98 -8.14
C PRO A 50 -2.20 -24.86 -9.66
N GLU A 51 -2.66 -25.92 -10.33
CA GLU A 51 -2.96 -25.96 -11.76
C GLU A 51 -4.08 -24.96 -12.13
N ASP A 52 -5.14 -24.93 -11.32
CA ASP A 52 -6.28 -24.03 -11.53
C ASP A 52 -5.90 -22.57 -11.27
N MET A 53 -5.13 -22.33 -10.20
CA MET A 53 -4.64 -20.99 -9.91
C MET A 53 -3.68 -20.50 -11.00
N PHE A 54 -2.80 -21.36 -11.50
CA PHE A 54 -1.89 -21.01 -12.58
C PHE A 54 -2.63 -20.58 -13.85
N ARG A 55 -3.75 -21.24 -14.20
CA ARG A 55 -4.60 -20.82 -15.32
C ARG A 55 -5.17 -19.41 -15.13
N GLN A 56 -5.54 -19.03 -13.91
CA GLN A 56 -6.01 -17.67 -13.60
C GLN A 56 -4.88 -16.65 -13.75
N VAL A 57 -3.70 -16.94 -13.19
CA VAL A 57 -2.50 -16.10 -13.31
C VAL A 57 -2.13 -15.89 -14.79
N GLN A 58 -2.15 -16.95 -15.60
CA GLN A 58 -1.91 -16.87 -17.05
C GLN A 58 -3.00 -16.11 -17.79
N GLY A 59 -4.28 -16.37 -17.46
CA GLY A 59 -5.43 -15.71 -18.08
C GLY A 59 -5.43 -14.20 -17.87
N GLU A 60 -4.99 -13.74 -16.71
CA GLU A 60 -4.83 -12.33 -16.37
C GLU A 60 -3.47 -11.76 -16.84
N GLY A 61 -2.65 -12.57 -17.52
CA GLY A 61 -1.39 -12.14 -18.11
C GLY A 61 -0.32 -11.72 -17.10
N LEU A 62 -0.37 -12.24 -15.88
CA LEU A 62 0.63 -11.98 -14.85
C LEU A 62 1.94 -12.74 -15.13
N ASN A 63 3.07 -12.18 -14.67
CA ASN A 63 4.36 -12.87 -14.69
C ASN A 63 4.63 -13.63 -13.38
N VAL A 64 4.10 -13.12 -12.27
CA VAL A 64 4.22 -13.77 -10.95
C VAL A 64 2.85 -13.81 -10.27
N GLY A 65 2.42 -15.00 -9.88
CA GLY A 65 1.36 -15.18 -8.89
C GLY A 65 1.94 -15.75 -7.60
N CYS A 66 1.67 -15.11 -6.46
CA CYS A 66 2.09 -15.62 -5.16
C CYS A 66 0.88 -16.01 -4.32
N VAL A 67 0.66 -17.31 -4.16
CA VAL A 67 -0.42 -17.85 -3.34
C VAL A 67 0.01 -17.79 -1.89
N LEU A 68 -0.58 -16.88 -1.12
CA LEU A 68 -0.34 -16.82 0.31
C LEU A 68 -1.26 -17.83 1.00
N THR A 69 -0.65 -18.85 1.60
CA THR A 69 -1.36 -19.72 2.53
C THR A 69 -1.74 -18.89 3.75
N TRP A 70 -2.92 -19.08 4.30
CA TRP A 70 -3.45 -18.24 5.38
C TRP A 70 -4.31 -19.09 6.32
N GLY A 71 -4.78 -18.53 7.43
CA GLY A 71 -5.39 -19.29 8.54
C GLY A 71 -6.53 -20.23 8.11
N PRO A 72 -7.51 -19.76 7.32
CA PRO A 72 -8.47 -20.63 6.65
C PRO A 72 -7.79 -21.58 5.66
N CYS A 73 -8.05 -22.87 5.81
CA CYS A 73 -7.44 -23.94 4.99
C CYS A 73 -5.90 -24.05 5.12
N TYR A 74 -5.26 -23.41 6.12
CA TYR A 74 -3.81 -23.49 6.34
C TYR A 74 -3.33 -24.94 6.35
N GLU A 75 -4.00 -25.80 7.12
CA GLU A 75 -3.63 -27.20 7.29
C GLU A 75 -3.57 -27.98 5.96
N PHE A 76 -4.44 -27.63 5.00
CA PHE A 76 -4.48 -28.26 3.69
C PHE A 76 -3.57 -27.57 2.68
N GLN A 77 -3.71 -26.26 2.50
CA GLN A 77 -3.00 -25.53 1.45
C GLN A 77 -1.48 -25.51 1.66
N ARG A 78 -1.02 -25.63 2.92
CA ARG A 78 0.41 -25.70 3.25
C ARG A 78 1.13 -26.87 2.59
N GLN A 79 0.43 -27.92 2.15
CA GLN A 79 1.02 -29.06 1.42
C GLN A 79 1.59 -28.65 0.05
N PHE A 80 1.12 -27.53 -0.53
CA PHE A 80 1.58 -27.05 -1.83
C PHE A 80 2.82 -26.16 -1.76
N PHE A 81 3.18 -25.71 -0.56
CA PHE A 81 4.37 -24.90 -0.32
C PHE A 81 5.65 -25.63 -0.68
N SER A 82 6.58 -24.89 -1.26
CA SER A 82 7.97 -25.26 -1.45
C SER A 82 8.82 -23.99 -1.40
N PRO A 83 10.09 -24.07 -0.97
CA PRO A 83 11.05 -22.99 -1.16
C PRO A 83 11.25 -22.60 -2.64
N GLN A 84 10.87 -23.46 -3.59
CA GLN A 84 10.94 -23.19 -5.03
C GLN A 84 9.56 -22.84 -5.63
N VAL A 85 9.57 -22.22 -6.80
CA VAL A 85 8.37 -22.08 -7.66
C VAL A 85 7.80 -23.45 -8.02
N LYS A 86 6.49 -23.51 -8.31
CA LYS A 86 5.82 -24.77 -8.70
C LYS A 86 6.32 -25.26 -10.05
N ASP A 87 6.40 -26.58 -10.23
CA ASP A 87 6.89 -27.22 -11.47
C ASP A 87 6.06 -26.86 -12.72
N ILE A 88 4.79 -26.47 -12.54
CA ILE A 88 3.92 -26.00 -13.64
C ILE A 88 4.34 -24.63 -14.20
N SER A 89 5.21 -23.92 -13.48
CA SER A 89 5.70 -22.59 -13.87
C SER A 89 6.38 -22.64 -15.23
N GLN A 90 6.19 -21.56 -15.99
CA GLN A 90 6.80 -21.33 -17.30
C GLN A 90 7.89 -20.26 -17.18
N PRO A 91 8.79 -20.11 -18.17
CA PRO A 91 9.91 -19.18 -18.06
C PRO A 91 9.50 -17.77 -17.65
N LEU A 92 8.41 -17.23 -18.22
CA LEU A 92 7.98 -15.84 -17.98
C LEU A 92 6.68 -15.71 -17.18
N THR A 93 6.12 -16.82 -16.70
CA THR A 93 4.95 -16.84 -15.81
C THR A 93 5.13 -17.92 -14.77
N ILE A 94 5.31 -17.52 -13.52
CA ILE A 94 5.64 -18.41 -12.40
C ILE A 94 4.56 -18.36 -11.31
N LEU A 95 4.43 -19.47 -10.58
CA LEU A 95 3.56 -19.58 -9.41
C LEU A 95 4.40 -20.02 -8.21
N LYS A 96 4.30 -19.29 -7.10
CA LYS A 96 4.90 -19.71 -5.82
C LYS A 96 3.86 -19.65 -4.71
N TYR A 97 4.01 -20.52 -3.71
CA TYR A 97 3.27 -20.47 -2.47
C TYR A 97 4.15 -19.88 -1.37
N ASP A 98 3.58 -18.99 -0.57
CA ASP A 98 4.17 -18.34 0.59
C ASP A 98 3.08 -18.18 1.68
N LEU A 99 3.20 -17.23 2.61
CA LEU A 99 2.35 -17.15 3.80
C LEU A 99 1.82 -15.73 4.05
N GLU A 100 0.52 -15.63 4.32
CA GLU A 100 -0.11 -14.46 4.95
C GLU A 100 -0.43 -14.82 6.40
N ILE A 101 -0.04 -13.95 7.33
CA ILE A 101 -0.38 -14.09 8.74
C ILE A 101 -1.74 -13.44 8.99
N SER A 102 -2.78 -14.16 8.60
CA SER A 102 -4.19 -13.89 8.84
C SER A 102 -4.85 -15.11 9.47
N GLY A 103 -5.63 -14.93 10.55
CA GLY A 103 -6.17 -16.08 11.31
C GLY A 103 -5.15 -16.80 12.22
N PHE A 104 -3.97 -16.20 12.43
CA PHE A 104 -2.94 -16.64 13.39
C PHE A 104 -2.90 -15.73 14.62
N GLY A 105 -1.95 -15.96 15.54
CA GLY A 105 -1.82 -15.19 16.79
C GLY A 105 -1.72 -13.67 16.59
N SER A 106 -0.90 -13.20 15.64
CA SER A 106 -0.59 -11.77 15.49
C SER A 106 -1.61 -10.96 14.71
N GLN A 107 -2.66 -11.60 14.17
CA GLN A 107 -3.63 -10.95 13.27
C GLN A 107 -4.27 -9.69 13.87
N ALA A 108 -4.40 -9.62 15.20
CA ALA A 108 -5.01 -8.50 15.90
C ALA A 108 -4.20 -7.19 15.78
N LEU A 109 -2.92 -7.30 15.38
CA LEU A 109 -1.97 -6.20 15.20
C LEU A 109 -1.64 -5.99 13.70
N GLY A 110 -2.41 -6.62 12.81
CA GLY A 110 -2.29 -6.51 11.37
C GLY A 110 -2.06 -7.86 10.70
N HIS A 111 -2.49 -7.95 9.45
CA HIS A 111 -2.19 -9.04 8.54
C HIS A 111 -0.93 -8.70 7.77
N VAL A 112 -0.05 -9.69 7.62
CA VAL A 112 1.25 -9.49 6.98
C VAL A 112 1.53 -10.53 5.92
N CYS A 113 2.05 -10.09 4.78
CA CYS A 113 2.55 -10.92 3.70
C CYS A 113 4.01 -11.26 3.95
N LEU A 114 4.35 -12.55 3.93
CA LEU A 114 5.71 -13.05 4.08
C LEU A 114 6.11 -13.75 2.79
N LEU A 115 6.92 -13.08 1.97
CA LEU A 115 7.31 -13.55 0.64
C LEU A 115 8.69 -14.21 0.68
N ASN A 116 8.94 -15.11 -0.27
CA ASN A 116 10.23 -15.77 -0.47
C ASN A 116 10.68 -16.58 0.75
N LEU A 117 9.75 -17.25 1.43
CA LEU A 117 10.06 -18.11 2.57
C LEU A 117 10.77 -19.40 2.13
N ARG A 118 11.64 -19.90 3.00
CA ARG A 118 12.29 -21.21 2.86
C ARG A 118 11.56 -22.28 3.66
N ASP A 119 10.99 -21.89 4.79
CA ASP A 119 10.12 -22.68 5.64
C ASP A 119 8.95 -21.80 6.10
N GLN A 120 7.74 -22.35 5.99
CA GLN A 120 6.50 -21.72 6.46
C GLN A 120 6.13 -22.15 7.89
N THR A 121 6.89 -23.07 8.51
CA THR A 121 6.63 -23.59 9.86
C THR A 121 7.30 -22.73 10.91
N PHE A 122 6.53 -21.83 11.54
CA PHE A 122 7.07 -21.00 12.61
C PHE A 122 7.56 -21.84 13.80
N PRO A 123 8.68 -21.48 14.48
CA PRO A 123 9.19 -22.21 15.63
C PRO A 123 8.14 -22.41 16.73
N GLY A 124 7.99 -23.66 17.19
CA GLY A 124 6.99 -24.00 18.22
C GLY A 124 5.56 -24.12 17.71
N SER A 125 5.29 -23.84 16.43
CA SER A 125 3.93 -23.96 15.87
C SER A 125 3.46 -25.39 15.66
N GLN A 126 4.41 -26.34 15.65
CA GLN A 126 4.16 -27.75 15.32
C GLN A 126 3.49 -27.92 13.95
N GLY A 127 3.65 -26.95 13.04
CA GLY A 127 3.00 -26.94 11.74
C GLY A 127 1.50 -26.64 11.79
N THR A 128 0.99 -26.10 12.89
CA THR A 128 -0.42 -25.71 13.06
C THR A 128 -0.56 -24.18 13.04
N LYS A 129 -1.76 -23.67 12.75
CA LYS A 129 -2.03 -22.22 12.83
C LYS A 129 -2.30 -21.72 14.25
N THR A 130 -2.54 -22.61 15.21
CA THR A 130 -3.05 -22.27 16.55
C THR A 130 -1.99 -22.31 17.65
N ALA A 131 -0.89 -23.05 17.46
CA ALA A 131 0.17 -23.15 18.45
C ALA A 131 1.36 -22.24 18.09
N GLY A 132 2.08 -21.74 19.10
CA GLY A 132 3.42 -21.15 18.97
C GLY A 132 3.54 -19.79 18.26
N TRP A 133 2.52 -19.33 17.55
CA TRP A 133 2.55 -18.04 16.85
C TRP A 133 2.53 -16.86 17.83
N PRO A 134 3.41 -15.85 17.65
CA PRO A 134 3.37 -14.59 18.39
C PRO A 134 2.04 -13.87 18.23
N THR A 135 1.65 -13.06 19.22
CA THR A 135 0.40 -12.28 19.21
C THR A 135 0.55 -10.83 18.77
N TRP A 136 1.69 -10.49 18.16
CA TRP A 136 2.00 -9.20 17.54
C TRP A 136 2.94 -9.44 16.35
N THR A 137 2.98 -8.52 15.39
CA THR A 137 3.49 -8.79 14.04
C THR A 137 5.01 -8.74 13.94
N THR A 138 5.68 -7.85 14.69
CA THR A 138 7.13 -7.62 14.58
C THR A 138 7.98 -8.90 14.70
N PRO A 139 7.75 -9.83 15.65
CA PRO A 139 8.52 -11.08 15.73
C PRO A 139 8.36 -11.99 14.52
N VAL A 140 7.15 -12.07 13.95
CA VAL A 140 6.87 -12.91 12.78
C VAL A 140 7.52 -12.34 11.52
N LEU A 141 7.48 -11.02 11.36
CA LEU A 141 8.21 -10.33 10.30
C LEU A 141 9.72 -10.57 10.40
N ARG A 142 10.30 -10.47 11.61
CA ARG A 142 11.72 -10.75 11.84
C ARG A 142 12.09 -12.19 11.45
N TRP A 143 11.27 -13.16 11.82
CA TRP A 143 11.46 -14.56 11.43
C TRP A 143 11.48 -14.75 9.91
N ALA A 144 10.61 -14.06 9.17
CA ALA A 144 10.67 -14.09 7.70
C ALA A 144 11.97 -13.46 7.16
N LYS A 145 12.41 -12.33 7.72
CA LYS A 145 13.68 -11.68 7.33
C LYS A 145 14.90 -12.58 7.57
N GLU A 146 14.92 -13.35 8.66
CA GLU A 146 16.00 -14.31 8.97
C GLU A 146 16.18 -15.40 7.90
N GLN A 147 15.14 -15.66 7.10
CA GLN A 147 15.18 -16.61 5.98
C GLN A 147 15.60 -15.95 4.64
N GLY A 148 15.78 -14.63 4.61
CA GLY A 148 15.92 -13.84 3.39
C GLY A 148 14.57 -13.49 2.74
N GLY A 149 13.48 -13.53 3.51
CA GLY A 149 12.15 -13.16 3.05
C GLY A 149 11.96 -11.65 2.89
N VAL A 150 10.89 -11.30 2.18
CA VAL A 150 10.43 -9.92 1.98
C VAL A 150 9.08 -9.76 2.64
N THR A 151 8.91 -8.71 3.44
CA THR A 151 7.78 -8.58 4.37
C THR A 151 6.97 -7.32 4.12
N GLY A 152 5.65 -7.41 4.29
CA GLY A 152 4.77 -6.25 4.21
C GLY A 152 3.43 -6.47 4.88
N TYR A 153 2.62 -5.42 4.97
CA TYR A 153 1.25 -5.50 5.47
C TYR A 153 0.26 -5.63 4.33
N ALA A 154 -0.70 -6.53 4.47
CA ALA A 154 -1.80 -6.71 3.53
C ALA A 154 -2.88 -5.64 3.71
N HIS A 155 -3.70 -5.43 2.65
CA HIS A 155 -4.90 -4.58 2.59
C HIS A 155 -4.79 -3.34 3.47
N SER A 156 -3.74 -2.56 3.21
CA SER A 156 -3.13 -1.71 4.24
C SER A 156 -4.11 -0.72 4.87
N ALA A 157 -5.11 -0.24 4.13
CA ALA A 157 -6.10 0.69 4.67
C ALA A 157 -7.18 0.06 5.56
N SER A 158 -7.29 -1.26 5.65
CA SER A 158 -8.28 -1.96 6.49
C SER A 158 -8.12 -1.59 7.97
N GLY A 159 -8.95 -0.66 8.46
CA GLY A 159 -8.87 -0.13 9.82
C GLY A 159 -8.13 1.21 9.97
N LEU A 160 -7.66 1.77 8.85
CA LEU A 160 -7.04 3.10 8.78
C LEU A 160 -8.03 4.20 8.37
N ALA A 161 -9.32 3.90 8.28
CA ALA A 161 -10.34 4.90 8.02
C ALA A 161 -10.39 5.95 9.15
N VAL A 162 -10.69 7.19 8.78
CA VAL A 162 -10.95 8.28 9.72
C VAL A 162 -12.44 8.33 9.99
N ASN A 163 -12.85 8.11 11.24
CA ASN A 163 -14.19 8.45 11.72
C ASN A 163 -14.13 9.87 12.30
N PRO A 164 -14.71 10.89 11.65
CA PRO A 164 -14.56 12.28 12.09
C PRO A 164 -15.02 12.51 13.54
N GLN A 165 -16.15 11.91 13.94
CA GLN A 165 -16.65 12.01 15.31
C GLN A 165 -15.72 11.33 16.30
N GLY A 166 -15.33 10.09 16.02
CA GLY A 166 -14.44 9.31 16.90
C GLY A 166 -13.08 9.97 17.07
N ALA A 167 -12.46 10.42 15.97
CA ALA A 167 -11.17 11.10 15.97
C ALA A 167 -11.22 12.41 16.74
N SER A 168 -12.26 13.23 16.52
CA SER A 168 -12.42 14.51 17.22
C SER A 168 -12.63 14.33 18.72
N GLN A 169 -13.42 13.33 19.14
CA GLN A 169 -13.61 13.00 20.56
C GLN A 169 -12.30 12.55 21.22
N ARG A 170 -11.51 11.71 20.55
CA ARG A 170 -10.19 11.30 21.07
C ARG A 170 -9.25 12.49 21.22
N LEU A 171 -9.23 13.38 20.23
CA LEU A 171 -8.35 14.54 20.24
C LEU A 171 -8.76 15.54 21.33
N MET A 172 -10.06 15.83 21.46
CA MET A 172 -10.60 16.66 22.54
C MET A 172 -10.23 16.09 23.91
N GLN A 173 -10.44 14.78 24.14
CA GLN A 173 -10.04 14.11 25.39
C GLN A 173 -8.54 14.22 25.70
N SER A 174 -7.70 14.37 24.68
CA SER A 174 -6.24 14.47 24.84
C SER A 174 -5.73 15.90 25.05
N LEU A 175 -6.44 16.91 24.54
CA LEU A 175 -5.97 18.29 24.49
C LEU A 175 -6.75 19.26 25.37
N ASP A 176 -8.03 18.99 25.67
CA ASP A 176 -8.88 19.81 26.55
C ASP A 176 -8.46 19.62 28.01
N ALA A 177 -7.38 20.30 28.39
CA ALA A 177 -6.84 20.24 29.74
C ALA A 177 -7.72 21.04 30.72
N GLY A 178 -8.44 22.05 30.22
CA GLY A 178 -9.38 22.87 30.99
C GLY A 178 -10.69 22.15 31.34
N GLY A 179 -11.10 21.17 30.54
CA GLY A 179 -12.35 20.44 30.66
C GLY A 179 -13.58 21.29 30.33
N ASP A 180 -13.42 22.33 29.50
CA ASP A 180 -14.48 23.26 29.13
C ASP A 180 -15.19 22.90 27.80
N GLY A 181 -14.73 21.83 27.14
CA GLY A 181 -15.32 21.28 25.93
C GLY A 181 -14.92 22.00 24.65
N VAL A 182 -13.95 22.91 24.70
CA VAL A 182 -13.37 23.60 23.56
C VAL A 182 -11.83 23.55 23.63
N LEU A 183 -11.15 23.82 22.52
CA LEU A 183 -9.69 23.94 22.51
C LEU A 183 -9.28 25.39 22.27
N SER A 184 -8.54 25.95 23.22
CA SER A 184 -7.82 27.21 23.01
C SER A 184 -6.64 27.01 22.03
N LYS A 185 -6.10 28.11 21.50
CA LYS A 185 -4.89 28.07 20.66
C LYS A 185 -3.70 27.41 21.36
N GLN A 186 -3.57 27.58 22.67
CA GLN A 186 -2.53 26.95 23.47
C GLN A 186 -2.70 25.42 23.51
N GLU A 187 -3.91 24.95 23.82
CA GLU A 187 -4.23 23.52 23.86
C GLU A 187 -4.10 22.87 22.49
N GLY A 188 -4.62 23.51 21.44
CA GLY A 188 -4.49 23.05 20.06
C GLY A 188 -3.02 22.91 19.63
N SER A 189 -2.14 23.79 20.10
CA SER A 189 -0.70 23.73 19.80
C SER A 189 0.07 22.62 20.54
N ALA A 190 -0.51 22.04 21.60
CA ALA A 190 0.10 20.95 22.35
C ALA A 190 -0.01 19.59 21.64
N GLY A 191 -0.91 19.47 20.66
CA GLY A 191 -1.17 18.25 19.91
C GLY A 191 -1.02 18.40 18.40
N LEU A 192 -1.43 17.35 17.69
CA LEU A 192 -1.49 17.32 16.23
C LEU A 192 -2.95 17.50 15.79
N LEU A 193 -3.31 18.73 15.38
CA LEU A 193 -4.60 19.00 14.77
C LEU A 193 -4.66 18.43 13.33
N PRO A 194 -5.84 18.05 12.82
CA PRO A 194 -6.03 17.56 11.45
C PRO A 194 -5.63 18.58 10.37
N GLU A 195 -5.80 19.87 10.65
CA GLU A 195 -5.29 21.01 9.88
C GLU A 195 -4.97 22.18 10.84
N SER A 196 -4.56 23.35 10.32
CA SER A 196 -4.17 24.48 11.19
C SER A 196 -5.33 24.95 12.08
N PHE A 197 -4.99 25.57 13.23
CA PHE A 197 -5.97 26.10 14.17
C PHE A 197 -6.95 27.05 13.46
N GLU A 198 -6.42 27.96 12.64
CA GLU A 198 -7.18 28.98 11.92
C GLU A 198 -8.11 28.42 10.83
N LEU A 199 -7.85 27.20 10.34
CA LEU A 199 -8.73 26.51 9.39
C LEU A 199 -9.76 25.63 10.13
N THR A 200 -9.45 25.25 11.36
CA THR A 200 -10.34 24.46 12.21
C THR A 200 -11.38 25.37 12.87
N ASP A 201 -10.96 26.49 13.47
CA ASP A 201 -11.80 27.58 14.01
C ASP A 201 -12.52 28.30 12.86
N ALA A 202 -13.68 27.78 12.49
CA ALA A 202 -14.42 28.20 11.30
C ALA A 202 -15.21 29.48 11.57
N ASN A 203 -15.68 29.65 12.82
CA ASN A 203 -16.45 30.83 13.22
C ASN A 203 -15.55 32.03 13.62
N ARG A 204 -14.24 31.79 13.82
CA ARG A 204 -13.20 32.75 14.19
C ARG A 204 -13.41 33.39 15.57
N ASP A 205 -13.93 32.63 16.52
CA ASP A 205 -14.10 33.08 17.90
C ASP A 205 -12.83 32.87 18.77
N GLY A 206 -11.80 32.23 18.20
CA GLY A 206 -10.52 31.97 18.87
C GLY A 206 -10.50 30.66 19.67
N LEU A 207 -11.56 29.85 19.58
CA LEU A 207 -11.71 28.54 20.20
C LEU A 207 -12.06 27.52 19.11
N ILE A 208 -11.71 26.25 19.34
CA ILE A 208 -12.17 25.15 18.48
C ILE A 208 -13.21 24.36 19.26
N SER A 209 -14.45 24.38 18.75
CA SER A 209 -15.52 23.51 19.24
C SER A 209 -15.37 22.07 18.71
N ILE A 210 -16.08 21.12 19.33
CA ILE A 210 -16.12 19.74 18.85
C ILE A 210 -16.69 19.64 17.43
N ASP A 211 -17.70 20.45 17.08
CA ASP A 211 -18.35 20.41 15.77
C ASP A 211 -17.41 20.92 14.66
N GLU A 212 -16.63 21.96 14.96
CA GLU A 212 -15.58 22.46 14.08
C GLU A 212 -14.48 21.43 13.86
N LEU A 213 -14.08 20.75 14.94
CA LEU A 213 -13.07 19.70 14.86
C LEU A 213 -13.57 18.49 14.05
N VAL A 214 -14.84 18.13 14.19
CA VAL A 214 -15.49 17.09 13.38
C VAL A 214 -15.53 17.49 11.91
N ALA A 215 -15.94 18.72 11.61
CA ALA A 215 -15.96 19.23 10.25
C ALA A 215 -14.55 19.28 9.63
N SER A 216 -13.53 19.57 10.44
CA SER A 216 -12.15 19.55 10.01
C SER A 216 -11.66 18.14 9.68
N HIS A 217 -11.87 17.17 10.58
CA HIS A 217 -11.54 15.76 10.31
C HIS A 217 -12.24 15.24 9.06
N ASP A 218 -13.50 15.62 8.85
CA ASP A 218 -14.23 15.25 7.64
C ASP A 218 -13.58 15.85 6.38
N ARG A 219 -13.25 17.15 6.39
CA ARG A 219 -12.59 17.79 5.23
C ARG A 219 -11.24 17.16 4.87
N VAL A 220 -10.42 16.82 5.87
CA VAL A 220 -9.05 16.35 5.61
C VAL A 220 -8.99 14.87 5.22
N ALA A 221 -10.03 14.08 5.52
CA ALA A 221 -10.08 12.66 5.19
C ALA A 221 -10.07 12.39 3.67
N ASP A 222 -10.39 13.37 2.83
CA ASP A 222 -10.29 13.29 1.36
C ASP A 222 -8.93 13.78 0.79
N ARG A 223 -8.00 14.19 1.66
CA ARG A 223 -6.72 14.82 1.29
C ARG A 223 -5.53 13.86 1.49
N LEU A 224 -4.45 14.16 0.76
CA LEU A 224 -3.17 13.45 0.83
C LEU A 224 -1.99 14.44 0.86
N PRO A 225 -1.01 14.26 1.76
CA PRO A 225 -1.19 13.60 3.06
C PRO A 225 -2.18 14.39 3.95
N ASN A 226 -2.70 13.77 5.00
CA ASN A 226 -3.56 14.39 6.01
C ASN A 226 -3.17 13.92 7.42
N LEU A 227 -3.42 14.76 8.43
CA LEU A 227 -2.93 14.54 9.80
C LEU A 227 -3.96 13.91 10.73
N ALA A 228 -5.11 13.46 10.21
CA ALA A 228 -6.11 12.79 11.03
C ALA A 228 -5.59 11.43 11.49
N ILE A 229 -5.54 11.21 12.81
CA ILE A 229 -5.14 9.92 13.37
C ILE A 229 -6.26 8.91 13.13
N PRO A 230 -6.00 7.81 12.40
CA PRO A 230 -7.02 6.84 12.04
C PRO A 230 -7.52 6.03 13.25
N GLU A 231 -8.60 5.26 13.05
CA GLU A 231 -9.21 4.48 14.14
C GLU A 231 -8.32 3.35 14.69
N MET A 232 -7.48 2.74 13.85
CA MET A 232 -6.66 1.55 14.18
C MET A 232 -7.50 0.35 14.63
N ASN A 233 -8.66 0.15 14.01
CA ASN A 233 -9.70 -0.78 14.46
C ASN A 233 -9.96 -1.96 13.50
N GLY A 234 -9.12 -2.14 12.47
CA GLY A 234 -9.19 -3.22 11.50
C GLY A 234 -8.04 -4.20 11.60
N VAL A 235 -7.59 -4.68 10.44
CA VAL A 235 -6.63 -5.79 10.26
C VAL A 235 -5.51 -5.51 9.26
N GLY A 236 -5.49 -4.34 8.60
CA GLY A 236 -4.47 -4.00 7.60
C GLY A 236 -3.13 -3.60 8.24
N ALA A 237 -2.59 -2.45 7.84
CA ALA A 237 -1.27 -1.96 8.26
C ALA A 237 -1.26 -1.36 9.68
N MET A 238 -1.73 -2.12 10.68
CA MET A 238 -1.92 -1.61 12.03
C MET A 238 -0.57 -1.33 12.73
N GLU A 239 0.31 -2.32 12.89
CA GLU A 239 1.62 -2.17 13.55
C GLU A 239 2.73 -1.61 12.63
N VAL A 240 2.41 -1.18 11.41
CA VAL A 240 3.39 -0.80 10.37
C VAL A 240 4.41 0.24 10.83
N ALA A 241 4.01 1.23 11.62
CA ALA A 241 4.93 2.27 12.11
C ALA A 241 5.99 1.70 13.07
N VAL A 242 5.64 0.67 13.85
CA VAL A 242 6.56 0.00 14.79
C VAL A 242 7.50 -0.93 14.01
N SER A 243 6.97 -1.78 13.14
CA SER A 243 7.76 -2.76 12.38
C SER A 243 8.67 -2.11 11.35
N THR A 244 8.26 -0.98 10.77
CA THR A 244 9.12 -0.14 9.90
C THR A 244 10.27 0.46 10.70
N ALA A 245 10.00 1.02 11.88
CA ALA A 245 11.05 1.56 12.75
C ALA A 245 12.03 0.47 13.24
N ALA A 246 11.54 -0.76 13.41
CA ALA A 246 12.35 -1.93 13.75
C ALA A 246 13.13 -2.51 12.55
N GLY A 247 12.91 -2.02 11.33
CA GLY A 247 13.62 -2.46 10.12
C GLY A 247 13.22 -3.85 9.62
N VAL A 248 12.00 -4.30 9.93
CA VAL A 248 11.49 -5.63 9.56
C VAL A 248 10.29 -5.58 8.61
N CYS A 249 9.90 -4.40 8.11
CA CYS A 249 8.85 -4.21 7.12
C CYS A 249 9.46 -3.58 5.86
N ASP A 250 9.29 -4.22 4.71
CA ASP A 250 9.84 -3.77 3.42
C ASP A 250 8.81 -2.99 2.60
N PHE A 251 7.52 -3.33 2.69
CA PHE A 251 6.47 -2.68 1.91
C PHE A 251 5.10 -2.59 2.60
N ILE A 252 4.27 -1.66 2.15
CA ILE A 252 2.81 -1.76 2.28
C ILE A 252 2.21 -2.38 1.03
N SER A 253 1.23 -3.26 1.19
CA SER A 253 0.38 -3.65 0.08
C SER A 253 -0.67 -2.60 -0.18
N ALA A 254 -0.89 -2.31 -1.46
CA ALA A 254 -1.90 -1.39 -1.94
C ALA A 254 -2.64 -2.04 -3.12
N MET A 255 -3.62 -1.33 -3.65
CA MET A 255 -4.37 -1.67 -4.88
C MET A 255 -5.72 -2.33 -4.67
N ASP A 256 -6.00 -2.79 -3.46
CA ASP A 256 -7.23 -3.45 -3.07
C ASP A 256 -8.11 -2.63 -2.11
N THR A 257 -7.54 -1.71 -1.33
CA THR A 257 -8.28 -0.90 -0.35
C THR A 257 -8.32 0.60 -0.69
N ALA A 258 -9.03 1.38 0.14
CA ALA A 258 -9.22 2.81 -0.05
C ALA A 258 -7.90 3.58 -0.23
N ARG A 259 -7.72 4.20 -1.41
CA ARG A 259 -6.43 4.73 -1.89
C ARG A 259 -5.83 5.82 -1.01
N VAL A 260 -6.70 6.68 -0.48
CA VAL A 260 -6.27 7.79 0.38
C VAL A 260 -5.65 7.24 1.66
N ALA A 261 -6.25 6.25 2.31
CA ALA A 261 -5.72 5.71 3.55
C ALA A 261 -4.42 4.91 3.34
N GLU A 262 -4.33 4.11 2.27
CA GLU A 262 -3.10 3.40 1.89
C GLU A 262 -1.92 4.37 1.70
N TRP A 263 -2.11 5.37 0.83
CA TRP A 263 -1.05 6.30 0.47
C TRP A 263 -0.75 7.29 1.60
N ASN A 264 -1.74 7.66 2.43
CA ASN A 264 -1.48 8.52 3.58
C ASN A 264 -0.51 7.85 4.56
N CYS A 265 -0.78 6.60 4.91
CA CYS A 265 0.08 5.80 5.79
C CYS A 265 1.51 5.71 5.23
N TRP A 266 1.64 5.37 3.95
CA TRP A 266 2.93 5.25 3.29
C TRP A 266 3.69 6.58 3.21
N TYR A 267 3.02 7.67 2.85
CA TYR A 267 3.64 8.99 2.72
C TYR A 267 4.19 9.50 4.05
N HIS A 268 3.51 9.27 5.18
CA HIS A 268 4.04 9.67 6.48
C HIS A 268 5.33 8.93 6.84
N LEU A 269 5.42 7.64 6.51
CA LEU A 269 6.63 6.83 6.72
C LEU A 269 7.78 7.26 5.80
N LEU A 270 7.48 7.54 4.52
CA LEU A 270 8.47 8.10 3.58
C LEU A 270 8.95 9.49 4.01
N ASN A 271 8.05 10.34 4.52
CA ASN A 271 8.38 11.68 5.01
C ASN A 271 9.30 11.64 6.25
N CYS A 272 9.24 10.55 7.02
CA CYS A 272 10.18 10.28 8.11
C CYS A 272 11.55 9.74 7.62
N GLY A 273 11.68 9.47 6.32
CA GLY A 273 12.89 8.94 5.68
C GLY A 273 13.08 7.44 5.83
N PHE A 274 12.00 6.68 6.12
CA PHE A 274 12.07 5.23 6.12
C PHE A 274 12.07 4.67 4.70
N PRO A 275 12.83 3.60 4.42
CA PRO A 275 12.92 3.01 3.09
C PRO A 275 11.73 2.08 2.75
N LEU A 276 10.54 2.36 3.28
CA LEU A 276 9.35 1.53 3.05
C LEU A 276 8.83 1.69 1.61
N LYS A 277 8.50 0.58 0.96
CA LYS A 277 8.01 0.54 -0.43
C LYS A 277 6.51 0.33 -0.51
N VAL A 278 5.96 0.43 -1.71
CA VAL A 278 4.61 -0.01 -2.04
C VAL A 278 4.64 -1.17 -3.02
N SER A 279 3.77 -2.17 -2.81
CA SER A 279 3.53 -3.29 -3.73
C SER A 279 2.03 -3.43 -3.98
N GLY A 280 1.66 -3.85 -5.18
CA GLY A 280 0.28 -3.96 -5.61
C GLY A 280 -0.25 -5.37 -5.40
N GLU A 281 -1.45 -5.48 -4.85
CA GLU A 281 -2.06 -6.75 -4.48
C GLU A 281 -3.57 -6.76 -4.73
N THR A 282 -4.14 -7.95 -4.82
CA THR A 282 -5.59 -8.12 -4.98
C THR A 282 -6.28 -8.70 -3.74
N ASP A 283 -5.56 -9.47 -2.93
CA ASP A 283 -6.13 -10.34 -1.88
C ASP A 283 -7.32 -11.15 -2.45
N PHE A 284 -7.08 -11.79 -3.60
CA PHE A 284 -8.09 -12.58 -4.29
C PHE A 284 -8.33 -13.90 -3.54
N PRO A 285 -9.56 -14.37 -3.33
CA PRO A 285 -10.83 -13.73 -3.67
C PRO A 285 -11.48 -12.97 -2.50
N CYS A 286 -10.75 -12.72 -1.41
CA CYS A 286 -11.28 -12.18 -0.15
C CYS A 286 -11.71 -10.72 -0.28
N MET A 287 -10.87 -9.86 -0.87
CA MET A 287 -11.16 -8.44 -1.05
C MET A 287 -11.90 -8.17 -2.36
N SER A 288 -11.65 -8.99 -3.37
CA SER A 288 -12.36 -8.92 -4.65
C SER A 288 -12.60 -10.31 -5.23
N SER A 289 -13.85 -10.62 -5.55
CA SER A 289 -14.24 -11.96 -6.01
C SER A 289 -14.13 -12.19 -7.52
N THR A 290 -13.53 -11.25 -8.26
CA THR A 290 -13.62 -11.28 -9.73
C THR A 290 -12.47 -12.05 -10.37
N ARG A 291 -11.22 -11.61 -10.12
CA ARG A 291 -10.01 -12.17 -10.75
C ARG A 291 -8.76 -11.74 -10.00
N VAL A 292 -7.68 -12.51 -10.16
CA VAL A 292 -6.32 -12.13 -9.72
C VAL A 292 -5.78 -10.94 -10.53
N GLY A 293 -4.81 -10.20 -9.98
CA GLY A 293 -4.16 -9.10 -10.68
C GLY A 293 -5.08 -7.91 -10.96
N GLN A 294 -6.04 -7.62 -10.09
CA GLN A 294 -6.71 -6.31 -10.10
C GLN A 294 -5.80 -5.24 -9.53
N GLY A 295 -5.09 -5.57 -8.45
CA GLY A 295 -3.92 -4.83 -8.03
C GLY A 295 -2.65 -5.53 -8.48
N ARG A 296 -1.73 -4.78 -9.08
CA ARG A 296 -0.48 -5.33 -9.62
C ARG A 296 0.70 -4.52 -9.18
N VAL A 297 1.81 -5.20 -8.92
CA VAL A 297 3.14 -4.61 -8.93
C VAL A 297 3.83 -4.96 -10.24
N TYR A 298 4.59 -4.02 -10.78
CA TYR A 298 5.42 -4.20 -11.97
C TYR A 298 6.86 -4.00 -11.58
N VAL A 299 7.62 -5.10 -11.45
CA VAL A 299 9.01 -5.08 -10.97
C VAL A 299 9.96 -5.03 -12.16
N LYS A 300 10.94 -4.13 -12.11
CA LYS A 300 11.95 -3.95 -13.14
C LYS A 300 13.05 -5.01 -13.00
N LEU A 301 13.08 -5.96 -13.92
CA LEU A 301 14.10 -7.02 -13.99
C LEU A 301 15.06 -6.84 -15.19
N GLY A 302 14.78 -5.88 -16.07
CA GLY A 302 15.49 -5.74 -17.34
C GLY A 302 15.01 -6.77 -18.35
N ASN A 303 15.83 -7.13 -19.33
CA ASN A 303 15.46 -8.15 -20.31
C ASN A 303 15.90 -9.52 -19.79
N VAL A 304 14.94 -10.35 -19.35
CA VAL A 304 15.20 -11.71 -18.87
C VAL A 304 14.41 -12.75 -19.67
N ASP A 305 15.05 -13.88 -19.96
CA ASP A 305 14.43 -15.04 -20.61
C ASP A 305 13.60 -15.88 -19.63
N ARG A 306 13.87 -15.72 -18.33
CA ARG A 306 13.15 -16.38 -17.24
C ARG A 306 13.02 -15.45 -16.03
N VAL A 307 11.84 -15.40 -15.44
CA VAL A 307 11.58 -14.72 -14.17
C VAL A 307 12.09 -15.59 -13.03
N ASP A 308 12.94 -15.01 -12.19
CA ASP A 308 13.36 -15.58 -10.91
C ASP A 308 12.54 -14.96 -9.78
N PHE A 309 11.93 -15.79 -8.92
CA PHE A 309 11.05 -15.32 -7.86
C PHE A 309 11.80 -14.52 -6.78
N THR A 310 13.01 -14.95 -6.42
CA THR A 310 13.82 -14.29 -5.40
C THR A 310 14.27 -12.91 -5.90
N ASP A 311 14.69 -12.80 -7.16
CA ASP A 311 15.05 -11.52 -7.77
C ASP A 311 13.84 -10.57 -7.90
N TRP A 312 12.66 -11.12 -8.20
CA TRP A 312 11.40 -10.37 -8.24
C TRP A 312 11.02 -9.82 -6.85
N CYS A 313 11.06 -10.65 -5.80
CA CYS A 313 10.85 -10.19 -4.42
C CYS A 313 11.89 -9.16 -3.99
N ARG A 314 13.17 -9.36 -4.33
CA ARG A 314 14.22 -8.38 -4.06
C ARG A 314 13.92 -7.04 -4.74
N GLY A 315 13.42 -7.05 -5.98
CA GLY A 315 13.00 -5.84 -6.68
C GLY A 315 11.84 -5.11 -5.99
N ILE A 316 10.91 -5.82 -5.34
CA ILE A 316 9.88 -5.21 -4.47
C ILE A 316 10.54 -4.51 -3.27
N ALA A 317 11.39 -5.21 -2.52
CA ALA A 317 12.06 -4.66 -1.34
C ALA A 317 12.95 -3.45 -1.67
N GLU A 318 13.61 -3.47 -2.82
CA GLU A 318 14.43 -2.38 -3.32
C GLU A 318 13.60 -1.22 -3.88
N GLY A 319 12.31 -1.42 -4.16
CA GLY A 319 11.44 -0.40 -4.76
C GLY A 319 11.67 -0.18 -6.25
N ARG A 320 12.27 -1.16 -6.95
CA ARG A 320 12.45 -1.12 -8.41
C ARG A 320 11.14 -1.49 -9.11
N SER A 321 10.06 -0.78 -8.79
CA SER A 321 8.71 -1.12 -9.24
C SER A 321 7.73 0.06 -9.22
N TYR A 322 6.60 -0.13 -9.88
CA TYR A 322 5.41 0.69 -9.72
C TYR A 322 4.18 -0.20 -9.47
N VAL A 323 3.13 0.37 -8.88
CA VAL A 323 1.86 -0.32 -8.65
C VAL A 323 0.78 0.24 -9.56
N SER A 324 -0.10 -0.63 -10.06
CA SER A 324 -1.16 -0.23 -10.98
C SER A 324 -2.33 -1.22 -11.02
N ASP A 325 -3.49 -0.73 -11.47
CA ASP A 325 -4.69 -1.53 -11.69
C ASP A 325 -4.71 -2.28 -13.06
N GLY A 326 -3.64 -2.14 -13.85
CA GLY A 326 -3.50 -2.69 -15.20
C GLY A 326 -4.06 -1.84 -16.33
N TYR A 327 -4.62 -0.66 -16.03
CA TYR A 327 -5.11 0.31 -17.03
C TYR A 327 -4.23 1.57 -17.14
N ALA A 328 -3.26 1.73 -16.23
CA ALA A 328 -2.31 2.83 -16.22
C ALA A 328 -0.88 2.29 -16.04
N HIS A 329 0.07 2.77 -16.82
CA HIS A 329 1.44 2.26 -16.79
C HIS A 329 2.47 3.39 -16.73
N ALA A 330 3.48 3.23 -15.88
CA ALA A 330 4.73 3.99 -15.90
C ALA A 330 5.84 3.10 -16.47
N LEU A 331 6.02 3.14 -17.79
CA LEU A 331 6.97 2.31 -18.53
C LEU A 331 8.42 2.82 -18.45
N ASP A 332 8.60 4.05 -18.00
CA ASP A 332 9.88 4.59 -17.56
C ASP A 332 9.59 5.73 -16.58
N PHE A 333 10.43 5.88 -15.56
CA PHE A 333 10.40 7.00 -14.64
C PHE A 333 11.80 7.22 -14.07
N LYS A 334 12.30 8.43 -14.22
CA LYS A 334 13.64 8.82 -13.77
C LYS A 334 13.63 10.20 -13.14
N VAL A 335 14.48 10.36 -12.14
CA VAL A 335 14.86 11.64 -11.56
C VAL A 335 16.37 11.76 -11.76
N ASN A 336 16.79 12.71 -12.60
CA ASN A 336 18.08 12.70 -13.28
C ASN A 336 18.34 11.31 -13.90
N ASP A 337 19.40 10.63 -13.47
CA ASP A 337 19.77 9.30 -13.95
C ASP A 337 19.27 8.14 -13.06
N ALA A 338 18.56 8.44 -11.98
CA ALA A 338 18.10 7.45 -11.02
C ALA A 338 16.65 6.99 -11.27
N GLU A 339 16.42 5.69 -11.11
CA GLU A 339 15.12 5.01 -11.26
C GLU A 339 14.50 4.70 -9.88
N PRO A 340 13.20 4.35 -9.78
CA PRO A 340 12.57 3.93 -8.53
C PRO A 340 13.42 3.00 -7.67
N GLY A 341 13.52 3.31 -6.38
CA GLY A 341 14.40 2.62 -5.43
C GLY A 341 15.83 3.17 -5.37
N GLY A 342 16.22 4.01 -6.33
CA GLY A 342 17.52 4.68 -6.40
C GLY A 342 17.58 6.02 -5.67
N GLU A 343 18.74 6.66 -5.79
CA GLU A 343 19.06 7.93 -5.14
C GLU A 343 19.81 8.89 -6.07
N VAL A 344 19.48 10.18 -5.97
CA VAL A 344 20.20 11.31 -6.54
C VAL A 344 20.86 12.10 -5.42
N SER A 345 22.14 12.42 -5.53
CA SER A 345 22.84 13.29 -4.58
C SER A 345 22.99 14.71 -5.13
N LEU A 346 22.60 15.71 -4.34
CA LEU A 346 22.82 17.14 -4.61
C LEU A 346 23.70 17.73 -3.51
N ASN A 347 24.70 18.55 -3.89
CA ASN A 347 25.58 19.21 -2.92
C ASN A 347 24.86 20.32 -2.11
N ALA A 348 23.83 20.92 -2.68
CA ALA A 348 22.98 21.96 -2.08
C ALA A 348 21.58 21.90 -2.73
N ALA A 349 20.65 22.73 -2.25
CA ALA A 349 19.34 22.89 -2.88
C ALA A 349 19.50 23.19 -4.38
N GLY A 350 18.65 22.59 -5.22
CA GLY A 350 18.84 22.63 -6.67
C GLY A 350 17.64 22.13 -7.45
N GLN A 351 17.81 21.99 -8.76
CA GLN A 351 16.81 21.40 -9.65
C GLN A 351 17.15 19.93 -9.90
N VAL A 352 16.11 19.13 -10.12
CA VAL A 352 16.24 17.79 -10.71
C VAL A 352 15.36 17.70 -11.94
N ASP A 353 15.86 17.01 -12.96
CA ASP A 353 15.12 16.70 -14.17
C ASP A 353 14.32 15.42 -13.94
N VAL A 354 13.04 15.44 -14.29
CA VAL A 354 12.15 14.28 -14.17
C VAL A 354 11.70 13.88 -15.56
N GLN A 355 11.87 12.61 -15.89
CA GLN A 355 11.45 12.03 -17.17
C GLN A 355 10.54 10.84 -16.92
N ALA A 356 9.49 10.70 -17.73
CA ALA A 356 8.60 9.55 -17.63
C ALA A 356 8.06 9.12 -18.99
N LYS A 357 7.79 7.81 -19.11
CA LYS A 357 6.97 7.22 -20.18
C LYS A 357 5.71 6.65 -19.56
N VAL A 358 4.57 7.20 -19.92
CA VAL A 358 3.28 6.76 -19.37
C VAL A 358 2.34 6.32 -20.48
N ALA A 359 1.43 5.41 -20.16
CA ALA A 359 0.40 4.96 -21.08
C ALA A 359 -0.87 4.61 -20.31
N PHE A 360 -2.02 4.90 -20.91
CA PHE A 360 -3.33 4.70 -20.30
C PHE A 360 -4.24 3.97 -21.27
N ALA A 361 -4.98 2.98 -20.76
CA ALA A 361 -5.79 2.11 -21.59
C ALA A 361 -6.89 2.90 -22.34
N PRO A 362 -7.12 2.59 -23.63
CA PRO A 362 -8.13 3.29 -24.45
C PRO A 362 -9.56 3.06 -23.96
N GLU A 363 -9.78 2.01 -23.16
CA GLU A 363 -11.03 1.74 -22.47
C GLU A 363 -10.75 1.38 -21.00
N THR A 364 -11.47 2.00 -20.08
CA THR A 364 -11.37 1.72 -18.64
C THR A 364 -12.76 1.45 -18.06
N PRO A 365 -12.95 0.45 -17.17
CA PRO A 365 -14.20 0.26 -16.45
C PRO A 365 -14.62 1.52 -15.70
N GLN A 366 -15.86 1.96 -15.88
CA GLN A 366 -16.38 3.12 -15.17
C GLN A 366 -16.79 2.73 -13.75
N SER A 367 -15.82 2.72 -12.83
CA SER A 367 -16.00 2.28 -11.44
C SER A 367 -15.30 3.20 -10.43
N ALA A 368 -15.60 2.99 -9.14
CA ALA A 368 -14.89 3.65 -8.04
C ALA A 368 -13.45 3.15 -7.87
N ALA A 369 -13.19 1.88 -8.14
CA ALA A 369 -11.84 1.30 -8.07
C ALA A 369 -10.89 1.95 -9.09
N GLN A 370 -11.38 2.23 -10.30
CA GLN A 370 -10.61 2.94 -11.34
C GLN A 370 -10.66 4.48 -11.20
N GLY A 371 -11.39 5.02 -10.22
CA GLY A 371 -11.52 6.46 -10.00
C GLY A 371 -12.37 7.23 -11.02
N LEU A 372 -13.15 6.53 -11.84
CA LEU A 372 -14.07 7.12 -12.82
C LEU A 372 -15.47 7.36 -12.27
N VAL A 373 -15.74 6.87 -11.07
CA VAL A 373 -16.96 7.15 -10.29
C VAL A 373 -16.51 7.56 -8.88
N VAL A 374 -16.96 8.73 -8.42
CA VAL A 374 -16.71 9.16 -7.02
C VAL A 374 -17.90 8.68 -6.18
N PRO A 375 -17.69 7.82 -5.16
CA PRO A 375 -18.77 7.37 -4.29
C PRO A 375 -19.36 8.52 -3.44
N PRO A 376 -20.57 8.35 -2.86
CA PRO A 376 -21.18 9.35 -1.99
C PRO A 376 -20.32 9.74 -0.78
N ALA A 377 -19.51 8.79 -0.26
CA ALA A 377 -18.58 9.04 0.83
C ALA A 377 -17.33 9.85 0.42
N GLY A 378 -17.22 10.24 -0.85
CA GLY A 378 -16.18 11.13 -1.35
C GLY A 378 -14.93 10.42 -1.86
N ARG A 379 -13.84 11.18 -1.97
CA ARG A 379 -12.56 10.71 -2.50
C ARG A 379 -11.87 9.69 -1.58
N ARG A 380 -12.15 9.75 -0.28
CA ARG A 380 -11.55 8.89 0.75
C ARG A 380 -11.79 7.39 0.54
N VAL A 381 -12.82 7.01 -0.21
CA VAL A 381 -13.14 5.61 -0.56
C VAL A 381 -12.86 5.27 -2.03
N VAL A 382 -12.27 6.18 -2.81
CA VAL A 382 -11.88 5.90 -4.20
C VAL A 382 -10.72 4.90 -4.22
N GLY A 383 -10.73 4.00 -5.19
CA GLY A 383 -9.72 2.95 -5.34
C GLY A 383 -9.97 1.69 -4.50
N ASP A 384 -10.99 1.71 -3.63
CA ASP A 384 -11.41 0.56 -2.82
C ASP A 384 -12.07 -0.52 -3.71
N THR A 385 -11.67 -1.77 -3.51
CA THR A 385 -12.23 -2.94 -4.20
C THR A 385 -13.15 -3.79 -3.33
N VAL A 386 -13.19 -3.52 -2.03
CA VAL A 386 -13.92 -4.24 -0.96
C VAL A 386 -15.35 -3.74 -0.85
N GLU A 387 -15.51 -2.41 -0.77
CA GLU A 387 -16.82 -1.78 -0.77
C GLU A 387 -17.41 -1.85 -2.18
N LEU A 388 -18.13 -2.95 -2.42
CA LEU A 388 -18.90 -3.29 -3.63
C LEU A 388 -20.05 -2.28 -3.94
N HIS A 389 -19.93 -1.03 -3.51
CA HIS A 389 -20.96 0.03 -3.59
C HIS A 389 -20.99 0.74 -4.96
N GLY A 390 -20.29 0.20 -5.95
CA GLY A 390 -20.34 0.66 -7.34
C GLY A 390 -21.05 -0.33 -8.28
N PRO A 391 -21.61 0.13 -9.40
CA PRO A 391 -22.08 -0.76 -10.47
C PRO A 391 -20.93 -1.65 -10.93
N ARG A 392 -21.10 -2.98 -10.84
CA ARG A 392 -19.99 -3.92 -11.07
C ARG A 392 -19.54 -3.95 -12.52
N PHE A 393 -20.49 -3.90 -13.46
CA PHE A 393 -20.20 -4.05 -14.89
C PHE A 393 -21.32 -3.42 -15.72
N GLY A 394 -20.94 -2.80 -16.83
CA GLY A 394 -21.87 -2.37 -17.87
C GLY A 394 -21.27 -1.31 -18.78
N ASN A 395 -20.67 -0.28 -18.18
CA ASN A 395 -20.15 0.86 -18.91
C ASN A 395 -18.62 0.90 -18.84
N ARG A 396 -18.01 1.20 -19.99
CA ARG A 396 -16.61 1.53 -20.12
C ARG A 396 -16.51 2.96 -20.60
N LEU A 397 -15.55 3.70 -20.05
CA LEU A 397 -15.18 4.98 -20.61
C LEU A 397 -14.14 4.73 -21.69
N ALA A 398 -14.47 5.07 -22.94
CA ALA A 398 -13.52 5.13 -24.03
C ALA A 398 -12.79 6.48 -23.99
N GLY A 399 -11.46 6.47 -24.06
CA GLY A 399 -10.66 7.69 -24.06
C GLY A 399 -10.65 8.46 -22.73
N GLY A 400 -10.63 9.78 -22.87
CA GLY A 400 -10.56 10.73 -21.77
C GLY A 400 -9.13 11.18 -21.46
N SER A 401 -9.00 12.08 -20.50
CA SER A 401 -7.72 12.58 -19.99
C SER A 401 -7.39 11.92 -18.66
N ARG A 402 -6.10 11.73 -18.37
CA ARG A 402 -5.57 11.26 -17.11
C ARG A 402 -4.53 12.26 -16.60
N ARG A 403 -4.77 12.79 -15.40
CA ARG A 403 -3.88 13.74 -14.74
C ARG A 403 -2.69 13.01 -14.13
N VAL A 404 -1.51 13.14 -14.73
CA VAL A 404 -0.25 12.65 -14.19
C VAL A 404 0.37 13.74 -13.32
N GLU A 405 0.82 13.35 -12.13
CA GLU A 405 1.38 14.24 -11.12
C GLU A 405 2.79 13.79 -10.75
N ILE A 406 3.70 14.74 -10.60
CA ILE A 406 4.97 14.52 -9.91
C ILE A 406 4.79 14.90 -8.45
N ILE A 407 5.06 13.93 -7.58
CA ILE A 407 4.87 14.03 -6.14
C ILE A 407 6.22 14.24 -5.47
N VAL A 408 6.31 15.25 -4.61
CA VAL A 408 7.44 15.47 -3.71
C VAL A 408 6.93 15.48 -2.29
N ASN A 409 7.44 14.59 -1.44
CA ASN A 409 7.07 14.50 -0.03
C ASN A 409 5.54 14.41 0.24
N GLY A 410 4.81 13.79 -0.69
CA GLY A 410 3.36 13.56 -0.60
C GLY A 410 2.51 14.58 -1.35
N HIS A 411 3.11 15.67 -1.84
CA HIS A 411 2.40 16.76 -2.49
C HIS A 411 2.66 16.82 -4.00
N PRO A 412 1.62 17.01 -4.84
CA PRO A 412 1.82 17.24 -6.27
C PRO A 412 2.47 18.62 -6.49
N VAL A 413 3.67 18.64 -7.09
CA VAL A 413 4.42 19.89 -7.36
C VAL A 413 4.29 20.35 -8.80
N THR A 414 4.00 19.43 -9.72
CA THR A 414 3.68 19.70 -11.12
C THR A 414 2.83 18.57 -11.67
N GLN A 415 2.16 18.82 -12.78
CA GLN A 415 1.19 17.91 -13.35
C GLN A 415 0.98 18.14 -14.84
N GLN A 416 0.59 17.08 -15.55
CA GLN A 416 0.24 17.14 -16.98
C GLN A 416 -0.94 16.20 -17.27
N ASP A 417 -1.86 16.66 -18.11
CA ASP A 417 -2.95 15.85 -18.64
C ASP A 417 -2.46 15.01 -19.83
N VAL A 418 -2.73 13.71 -19.80
CA VAL A 418 -2.33 12.74 -20.82
C VAL A 418 -3.56 12.00 -21.34
N PRO A 419 -3.75 11.84 -22.66
CA PRO A 419 -4.88 11.09 -23.19
C PRO A 419 -4.80 9.60 -22.83
N ALA A 420 -5.97 8.99 -22.63
CA ALA A 420 -6.12 7.54 -22.52
C ALA A 420 -6.44 6.95 -23.87
N ASP A 421 -5.46 6.89 -24.76
CA ASP A 421 -5.57 6.45 -26.16
C ASP A 421 -4.89 5.11 -26.44
N GLY A 422 -4.19 4.55 -25.45
CA GLY A 422 -3.40 3.33 -25.59
C GLY A 422 -1.96 3.57 -26.09
N ASP A 423 -1.58 4.80 -26.40
CA ASP A 423 -0.23 5.15 -26.84
C ASP A 423 0.71 5.44 -25.66
N ILE A 424 2.00 5.44 -25.94
CA ILE A 424 3.06 5.83 -24.99
C ILE A 424 3.32 7.33 -25.12
N HIS A 425 3.23 8.04 -24.01
CA HIS A 425 3.46 9.48 -23.93
C HIS A 425 4.71 9.77 -23.09
N GLU A 426 5.60 10.62 -23.61
CA GLU A 426 6.81 11.06 -22.91
C GLU A 426 6.53 12.37 -22.17
N LEU A 427 6.91 12.44 -20.90
CA LEU A 427 6.76 13.60 -20.04
C LEU A 427 8.12 14.06 -19.52
N GLN A 428 8.31 15.37 -19.41
CA GLN A 428 9.53 15.97 -18.88
C GLN A 428 9.20 17.16 -17.98
N PHE A 429 9.87 17.23 -16.83
CA PHE A 429 9.72 18.32 -15.87
C PHE A 429 11.07 18.69 -15.27
N SER A 430 11.23 19.93 -14.83
CA SER A 430 12.31 20.36 -13.93
C SER A 430 11.66 20.80 -12.64
N ILE A 431 12.04 20.22 -11.51
CA ILE A 431 11.45 20.53 -10.21
C ILE A 431 12.50 20.97 -9.18
N PRO A 432 12.23 22.01 -8.37
CA PRO A 432 13.13 22.45 -7.32
C PRO A 432 13.07 21.49 -6.12
N ILE A 433 14.24 21.18 -5.55
CA ILE A 433 14.41 20.40 -4.33
C ILE A 433 15.23 21.22 -3.33
N ALA A 434 14.58 21.69 -2.27
CA ALA A 434 15.20 22.53 -1.25
C ALA A 434 15.94 21.71 -0.17
N HIS A 435 15.40 20.54 0.16
CA HIS A 435 15.89 19.64 1.21
C HIS A 435 15.78 18.19 0.75
N SER A 436 16.45 17.28 1.45
CA SER A 436 16.37 15.85 1.13
C SER A 436 14.92 15.40 1.12
N SER A 437 14.50 14.86 -0.02
CA SER A 437 13.11 14.58 -0.34
C SER A 437 13.00 13.28 -1.12
N TRP A 438 11.80 12.74 -1.21
CA TRP A 438 11.50 11.67 -2.15
C TRP A 438 10.62 12.20 -3.28
N VAL A 439 10.83 11.67 -4.49
CA VAL A 439 10.12 12.10 -5.71
C VAL A 439 9.51 10.88 -6.38
N ALA A 440 8.23 10.94 -6.73
CA ALA A 440 7.50 9.84 -7.38
C ALA A 440 6.55 10.35 -8.47
N LEU A 441 6.13 9.46 -9.35
CA LEU A 441 5.08 9.73 -10.34
C LEU A 441 3.78 9.03 -9.91
N ARG A 442 2.67 9.74 -10.08
CA ARG A 442 1.34 9.28 -9.67
C ARG A 442 0.30 9.62 -10.72
N GLN A 443 -0.66 8.72 -10.90
CA GLN A 443 -1.98 9.07 -11.44
C GLN A 443 -3.01 8.49 -10.47
N PHE A 444 -3.70 9.37 -9.75
CA PHE A 444 -4.65 8.94 -8.72
C PHE A 444 -5.97 8.47 -9.35
N PRO A 445 -6.51 7.29 -8.99
CA PRO A 445 -5.98 6.29 -8.05
C PRO A 445 -5.21 5.13 -8.74
N GLN A 446 -5.09 5.11 -10.07
CA GLN A 446 -4.76 3.90 -10.82
C GLN A 446 -3.27 3.53 -10.83
N LEU A 447 -2.36 4.45 -10.51
CA LEU A 447 -0.92 4.28 -10.68
C LEU A 447 -0.10 5.07 -9.65
N HIS A 448 0.93 4.44 -9.10
CA HIS A 448 1.98 5.12 -8.33
C HIS A 448 3.32 4.39 -8.48
N THR A 449 4.42 5.12 -8.71
CA THR A 449 5.78 4.54 -8.70
C THR A 449 6.31 4.46 -7.28
N ASN A 450 7.20 3.51 -6.97
CA ASN A 450 8.09 3.71 -5.82
C ASN A 450 8.96 4.96 -6.06
N PRO A 451 9.41 5.65 -4.99
CA PRO A 451 10.11 6.92 -5.15
C PRO A 451 11.57 6.75 -5.57
N VAL A 452 12.11 7.83 -6.13
CA VAL A 452 13.54 8.12 -6.15
C VAL A 452 13.85 9.08 -5.01
N ASN A 453 14.87 8.77 -4.21
CA ASN A 453 15.32 9.68 -3.16
C ASN A 453 16.23 10.76 -3.75
N VAL A 454 16.06 12.00 -3.34
CA VAL A 454 16.99 13.10 -3.64
C VAL A 454 17.61 13.56 -2.33
N VAL A 455 18.88 13.26 -2.13
CA VAL A 455 19.64 13.59 -0.92
C VAL A 455 20.40 14.89 -1.11
N VAL A 456 20.05 15.90 -0.32
CA VAL A 456 20.65 17.23 -0.36
C VAL A 456 21.68 17.38 0.76
N ALA A 457 22.90 17.76 0.39
CA ALA A 457 24.02 17.99 1.31
C ALA A 457 24.30 16.82 2.26
N GLY A 458 24.06 15.58 1.81
CA GLY A 458 24.23 14.36 2.60
C GLY A 458 23.28 14.22 3.81
N LYS A 459 22.24 15.06 3.91
CA LYS A 459 21.28 15.01 5.02
C LYS A 459 20.21 13.96 4.75
N PRO A 460 19.71 13.25 5.79
CA PRO A 460 18.62 12.29 5.59
C PRO A 460 17.30 13.00 5.26
N ILE A 461 16.38 12.28 4.64
CA ILE A 461 14.99 12.74 4.44
C ILE A 461 14.34 12.92 5.81
N ARG A 462 13.96 14.15 6.13
CA ARG A 462 13.19 14.55 7.33
C ARG A 462 12.14 15.54 6.88
N ALA A 463 11.24 15.05 6.02
CA ALA A 463 10.41 15.89 5.18
C ALA A 463 9.29 16.58 5.96
N SER A 464 8.84 15.99 7.07
CA SER A 464 7.75 16.56 7.85
C SER A 464 7.78 16.14 9.31
N ARG A 465 7.83 17.13 10.21
CA ARG A 465 7.64 16.97 11.65
C ARG A 465 6.24 16.43 11.94
N ALA A 466 5.24 16.98 11.27
CA ALA A 466 3.85 16.57 11.41
C ALA A 466 3.65 15.08 11.04
N SER A 467 4.36 14.57 10.03
CA SER A 467 4.34 13.15 9.68
C SER A 467 4.92 12.26 10.78
N ALA A 468 6.02 12.69 11.42
CA ALA A 468 6.59 11.95 12.54
C ALA A 468 5.67 11.93 13.76
N LEU A 469 5.00 13.05 14.06
CA LEU A 469 3.98 13.12 15.11
C LEU A 469 2.75 12.27 14.76
N TRP A 470 2.35 12.22 13.49
CA TRP A 470 1.26 11.37 13.02
C TRP A 470 1.58 9.89 13.26
N CYS A 471 2.82 9.46 12.93
CA CYS A 471 3.28 8.09 13.22
C CYS A 471 3.25 7.78 14.73
N ILE A 472 3.63 8.73 15.59
CA ILE A 472 3.52 8.56 17.05
C ILE A 472 2.05 8.39 17.46
N GLY A 473 1.16 9.26 16.99
CA GLY A 473 -0.27 9.18 17.30
C GLY A 473 -0.89 7.86 16.82
N MET A 474 -0.45 7.34 15.67
CA MET A 474 -0.83 6.00 15.19
C MET A 474 -0.40 4.89 16.16
N ILE A 475 0.85 4.91 16.64
CA ILE A 475 1.38 3.90 17.57
C ILE A 475 0.62 3.96 18.90
N GLU A 476 0.38 5.16 19.43
CA GLU A 476 -0.34 5.38 20.68
C GLU A 476 -1.81 4.93 20.57
N GLN A 477 -2.47 5.26 19.46
CA GLN A 477 -3.85 4.82 19.21
C GLN A 477 -3.95 3.30 19.05
N LEU A 478 -3.00 2.67 18.33
CA LEU A 478 -2.95 1.21 18.24
C LEU A 478 -2.77 0.58 19.63
N TRP A 479 -1.84 1.10 20.43
CA TRP A 479 -1.60 0.58 21.77
C TRP A 479 -2.84 0.69 22.65
N ARG A 480 -3.51 1.85 22.63
CA ARG A 480 -4.79 2.06 23.32
C ARG A 480 -5.86 1.05 22.87
N ALA A 481 -5.98 0.81 21.57
CA ALA A 481 -7.04 -0.02 20.99
C ALA A 481 -6.77 -1.52 21.11
N ARG A 482 -5.50 -1.96 21.08
CA ARG A 482 -5.13 -3.37 20.83
C ARG A 482 -4.12 -3.98 21.79
N SER A 483 -3.49 -3.23 22.70
CA SER A 483 -2.51 -3.82 23.65
C SER A 483 -3.09 -4.97 24.49
N GLY A 484 -4.39 -4.94 24.80
CA GLY A 484 -5.10 -6.02 25.48
C GLY A 484 -5.27 -7.31 24.66
N ARG A 485 -5.02 -7.26 23.35
CA ARG A 485 -5.01 -8.43 22.46
C ARG A 485 -3.67 -9.14 22.41
N ILE A 486 -2.60 -8.49 22.89
CA ILE A 486 -1.28 -9.09 23.03
C ILE A 486 -1.27 -9.97 24.29
N ALA A 487 -0.79 -11.19 24.14
CA ALA A 487 -0.64 -12.16 25.23
C ALA A 487 0.19 -11.56 26.36
N GLU A 488 -0.20 -11.86 27.60
CA GLU A 488 0.42 -11.28 28.80
C GLU A 488 1.93 -11.49 28.83
N ALA A 489 2.39 -12.70 28.47
CA ALA A 489 3.81 -13.06 28.43
C ALA A 489 4.62 -12.27 27.37
N GLU A 490 3.97 -11.71 26.35
CA GLU A 490 4.62 -10.98 25.25
C GLU A 490 4.52 -9.47 25.42
N ARG A 491 3.60 -8.98 26.27
CA ARG A 491 3.24 -7.57 26.36
C ARG A 491 4.41 -6.67 26.73
N ALA A 492 5.29 -7.11 27.64
CA ALA A 492 6.45 -6.31 28.02
C ALA A 492 7.44 -6.10 26.86
N ALA A 493 7.69 -7.14 26.06
CA ALA A 493 8.54 -7.05 24.88
C ALA A 493 7.90 -6.18 23.78
N ALA A 494 6.58 -6.32 23.59
CA ALA A 494 5.83 -5.48 22.67
C ALA A 494 5.86 -4.00 23.09
N GLU A 495 5.62 -3.69 24.36
CA GLU A 495 5.66 -2.33 24.89
C GLU A 495 7.03 -1.68 24.68
N GLN A 496 8.11 -2.43 24.88
CA GLN A 496 9.46 -1.96 24.63
C GLN A 496 9.68 -1.60 23.16
N ALA A 497 9.23 -2.44 22.22
CA ALA A 497 9.35 -2.16 20.79
C ALA A 497 8.52 -0.93 20.37
N PHE A 498 7.31 -0.78 20.90
CA PHE A 498 6.44 0.37 20.65
C PHE A 498 7.09 1.67 21.17
N ARG A 499 7.66 1.65 22.38
CA ARG A 499 8.39 2.80 22.94
C ARG A 499 9.62 3.18 22.10
N GLN A 500 10.41 2.19 21.67
CA GLN A 500 11.56 2.43 20.80
C GLN A 500 11.15 3.07 19.47
N ALA A 501 10.04 2.62 18.87
CA ALA A 501 9.49 3.23 17.67
C ALA A 501 9.09 4.69 17.94
N ILE A 502 8.33 4.96 19.01
CA ILE A 502 7.95 6.33 19.39
C ILE A 502 9.18 7.22 19.56
N ASP A 503 10.20 6.78 20.29
CA ASP A 503 11.42 7.56 20.52
C ASP A 503 12.16 7.85 19.21
N ARG A 504 12.16 6.89 18.27
CA ARG A 504 12.71 7.10 16.93
C ARG A 504 11.95 8.19 16.16
N TYR A 505 10.63 8.17 16.17
CA TYR A 505 9.83 9.21 15.51
C TYR A 505 9.96 10.57 16.21
N ARG A 506 10.12 10.62 17.55
CA ARG A 506 10.41 11.86 18.28
C ARG A 506 11.73 12.50 17.83
N GLN A 507 12.78 11.69 17.71
CA GLN A 507 14.07 12.16 17.17
C GLN A 507 13.94 12.68 15.74
N ILE A 508 13.13 12.02 14.90
CA ILE A 508 12.86 12.47 13.52
C ILE A 508 12.12 13.81 13.54
N ALA A 509 11.09 13.97 14.37
CA ALA A 509 10.36 15.23 14.56
C ALA A 509 11.29 16.37 15.00
N GLU A 510 12.28 16.06 15.84
CA GLU A 510 13.34 16.96 16.26
C GLU A 510 14.42 17.22 15.19
N GLN A 511 14.40 16.55 14.05
CA GLN A 511 15.36 16.75 12.96
C GLN A 511 14.70 17.33 11.71
N SER A 512 13.36 17.29 11.64
CA SER A 512 12.58 17.79 10.51
C SER A 512 12.78 19.28 10.27
N HIS A 513 12.70 19.65 8.99
CA HIS A 513 13.03 20.99 8.52
C HIS A 513 11.87 21.99 8.65
N ASP A 514 10.63 21.51 8.79
CA ASP A 514 9.37 22.27 8.91
C ASP A 514 9.02 22.65 10.37
N LYS A 515 10.02 22.74 11.26
CA LYS A 515 9.80 23.04 12.69
C LYS A 515 9.20 24.42 12.98
N GLU A 516 9.24 25.34 12.02
CA GLU A 516 8.93 26.75 12.21
C GLU A 516 7.84 27.28 11.24
N SER A 517 7.13 26.39 10.53
CA SER A 517 6.03 26.79 9.64
C SER A 517 4.69 26.89 10.35
#